data_AF-F8MWV3-F1
#
_entry.id   AF-F8MWV3-F1
#
_cell.length_a   1.000
_cell.length_b   1.000
_cell.length_c   1.000
_cell.angle_alpha   90.00
_cell.angle_beta   90.00
_cell.angle_gamma   90.00
#
_symmetry.space_group_name_H-M   'P 1'
#
loop_
_entity.id
_entity.type
_entity.pdbx_description
1 polymer ?
#
loop_
_entity_poly.entity_id
_entity_poly.type
_entity_poly.pdbx_seq_one_letter_code
_entity_poly.pdbx_strand_id
1 'polypeptide(L)'
;MWCAPGVTNFLEDTPGFHGMVRDSVSLLTNDPLTVVDLNLNDDYPVPHQKQLIPFNEAWGETNQYGFGGTSFCETDAEAATAALYYLVNVNETGGLLGAGVAKVEVINNTPTVTQRFGNKGFWWNSNTTAKYGDQCAYRDERSEYIYIWGGPPNSITGWPHSSYAYLARVKAEDAFDLAKYEYFWGRQQGWKSEVLTKFDAGTAVWWAVGQGQVAWNEYYQCYVLVHLSAFGDGAVYLRTAQALEGPWTPDVQVYKSEPIDGGLVYAGVQHPYLDPTGQTLVLSFTNNNHIEVIKVAFA
;
A
#
# COMPACT_ATOMS: atom_id res chain seq x y z
N MET A 1 3.48 -22.02 -2.66
CA MET A 1 2.89 -21.04 -1.75
C MET A 1 3.01 -21.65 -0.37
N TRP A 2 3.90 -21.10 0.44
CA TRP A 2 4.55 -21.81 1.55
C TRP A 2 3.81 -21.51 2.85
N CYS A 3 3.26 -22.55 3.42
CA CYS A 3 2.57 -22.56 4.70
C CYS A 3 3.56 -22.53 5.87
N ALA A 4 3.05 -22.19 7.06
CA ALA A 4 3.80 -22.23 8.32
C ALA A 4 4.49 -23.61 8.55
N PRO A 5 5.55 -23.68 9.37
CA PRO A 5 6.20 -24.95 9.70
C PRO A 5 5.18 -25.93 10.28
N GLY A 6 4.98 -27.08 9.63
CA GLY A 6 4.08 -28.14 10.11
C GLY A 6 2.91 -28.49 9.19
N VAL A 7 2.72 -27.79 8.07
CA VAL A 7 1.73 -28.17 7.05
C VAL A 7 2.39 -29.06 5.98
N THR A 8 1.77 -30.21 5.75
CA THR A 8 2.21 -31.32 4.91
C THR A 8 2.38 -30.95 3.43
N ASN A 9 3.04 -31.85 2.68
CA ASN A 9 3.18 -31.82 1.23
C ASN A 9 1.93 -31.25 0.53
N PHE A 10 2.04 -30.11 -0.15
CA PHE A 10 0.92 -29.44 -0.82
C PHE A 10 0.23 -30.30 -1.89
N LEU A 11 0.87 -31.38 -2.34
CA LEU A 11 0.29 -32.37 -3.26
C LEU A 11 -0.64 -33.37 -2.57
N GLU A 12 -0.63 -33.43 -1.25
CA GLU A 12 -1.43 -34.34 -0.42
C GLU A 12 -2.55 -33.59 0.33
N ASP A 13 -2.73 -32.29 0.05
CA ASP A 13 -3.71 -31.45 0.73
C ASP A 13 -5.16 -31.82 0.33
N THR A 14 -6.04 -31.94 1.32
CA THR A 14 -7.45 -32.30 1.08
C THR A 14 -8.19 -31.18 0.33
N PRO A 15 -8.98 -31.45 -0.73
CA PRO A 15 -9.71 -30.41 -1.46
C PRO A 15 -10.57 -29.53 -0.52
N GLY A 16 -10.27 -28.23 -0.46
CA GLY A 16 -10.98 -27.28 0.41
C GLY A 16 -10.35 -25.89 0.45
N PHE A 17 -10.87 -25.00 1.30
CA PHE A 17 -10.21 -23.73 1.64
C PHE A 17 -9.12 -24.00 2.68
N HIS A 18 -7.87 -23.66 2.37
CA HIS A 18 -6.69 -23.96 3.22
C HIS A 18 -6.22 -22.75 4.05
N GLY A 19 -7.12 -21.79 4.34
CA GLY A 19 -6.83 -20.70 5.27
C GLY A 19 -5.97 -19.54 4.74
N MET A 20 -5.51 -19.58 3.48
CA MET A 20 -4.74 -18.47 2.91
C MET A 20 -5.58 -17.61 1.96
N VAL A 21 -5.88 -16.41 2.41
CA VAL A 21 -6.54 -15.36 1.63
C VAL A 21 -5.50 -14.50 0.91
N ARG A 22 -5.93 -13.75 -0.10
CA ARG A 22 -5.03 -12.92 -0.94
C ARG A 22 -4.76 -11.55 -0.33
N ASP A 23 -5.63 -11.13 0.56
CA ASP A 23 -5.45 -10.01 1.47
C ASP A 23 -6.25 -10.29 2.76
N SER A 24 -5.84 -9.68 3.86
CA SER A 24 -6.51 -9.78 5.14
C SER A 24 -6.32 -8.48 5.93
N VAL A 25 -6.98 -8.39 7.08
CA VAL A 25 -6.88 -7.23 7.97
C VAL A 25 -6.66 -7.69 9.41
N SER A 26 -5.68 -7.08 10.06
CA SER A 26 -5.39 -7.27 11.48
C SER A 26 -5.24 -5.90 12.16
N LEU A 27 -5.56 -5.84 13.44
CA LEU A 27 -5.39 -4.66 14.27
C LEU A 27 -4.03 -4.70 14.96
N LEU A 28 -3.20 -3.67 14.80
CA LEU A 28 -1.97 -3.54 15.58
C LEU A 28 -2.30 -3.25 17.05
N THR A 29 -1.54 -3.87 17.96
CA THR A 29 -1.62 -3.57 19.39
C THR A 29 -0.63 -2.45 19.78
N ASN A 30 -0.57 -2.12 21.07
CA ASN A 30 0.48 -1.21 21.58
C ASN A 30 1.89 -1.81 21.49
N ASP A 31 2.00 -3.14 21.30
CA ASP A 31 3.24 -3.80 20.96
C ASP A 31 3.30 -3.98 19.42
N PRO A 32 4.25 -3.34 18.72
CA PRO A 32 4.36 -3.43 17.27
C PRO A 32 4.71 -4.84 16.76
N LEU A 33 5.07 -5.77 17.64
CA LEU A 33 5.32 -7.18 17.31
C LEU A 33 4.06 -8.04 17.42
N THR A 34 2.94 -7.48 17.89
CA THR A 34 1.71 -8.22 18.15
C THR A 34 0.53 -7.57 17.43
N VAL A 35 -0.23 -8.40 16.72
CA VAL A 35 -1.48 -8.02 16.04
C VAL A 35 -2.64 -8.89 16.53
N VAL A 36 -3.86 -8.39 16.34
CA VAL A 36 -5.09 -9.15 16.52
C VAL A 36 -5.75 -9.34 15.16
N ASP A 37 -5.88 -10.58 14.72
CA ASP A 37 -6.54 -10.89 13.46
C ASP A 37 -8.03 -10.53 13.50
N LEU A 38 -8.50 -9.86 12.46
CA LEU A 38 -9.90 -9.46 12.29
C LEU A 38 -10.55 -10.25 11.13
N ASN A 39 -11.86 -10.09 10.97
CA ASN A 39 -12.64 -10.71 9.89
C ASN A 39 -12.45 -12.23 9.82
N LEU A 40 -12.65 -12.91 10.94
CA LEU A 40 -12.40 -14.36 11.06
C LEU A 40 -13.57 -15.20 10.55
N ASN A 41 -13.29 -16.44 10.17
CA ASN A 41 -14.28 -17.49 9.93
C ASN A 41 -14.63 -18.27 11.20
N ASP A 42 -15.52 -19.25 11.06
CA ASP A 42 -16.04 -20.06 12.16
C ASP A 42 -15.29 -21.40 12.31
N ASP A 43 -14.06 -21.50 11.77
CA ASP A 43 -13.27 -22.73 11.86
C ASP A 43 -12.87 -23.07 13.31
N TYR A 44 -12.70 -24.37 13.58
CA TYR A 44 -12.32 -24.89 14.88
C TYR A 44 -11.17 -25.92 14.75
N PRO A 45 -10.16 -25.92 15.65
CA PRO A 45 -10.04 -25.09 16.85
C PRO A 45 -9.45 -23.69 16.61
N VAL A 46 -8.94 -23.41 15.42
CA VAL A 46 -8.32 -22.14 15.06
C VAL A 46 -9.12 -21.48 13.94
N PRO A 47 -9.75 -20.31 14.20
CA PRO A 47 -10.39 -19.54 13.15
C PRO A 47 -9.34 -18.86 12.26
N HIS A 48 -9.64 -18.71 10.97
CA HIS A 48 -8.77 -18.10 9.96
C HIS A 48 -9.36 -16.79 9.42
N GLN A 49 -8.50 -15.87 8.99
CA GLN A 49 -8.93 -14.64 8.35
C GLN A 49 -9.67 -14.92 7.03
N LYS A 50 -10.76 -14.19 6.81
CA LYS A 50 -11.45 -14.09 5.53
C LYS A 50 -10.79 -13.03 4.65
N GLN A 51 -11.03 -13.13 3.35
CA GLN A 51 -10.59 -12.17 2.35
C GLN A 51 -11.12 -10.78 2.72
N LEU A 52 -10.24 -9.77 2.78
CA LEU A 52 -10.63 -8.38 3.07
C LEU A 52 -11.37 -7.76 1.88
N ILE A 53 -10.78 -7.77 0.68
CA ILE A 53 -11.46 -7.34 -0.54
C ILE A 53 -12.21 -8.54 -1.14
N PRO A 54 -13.55 -8.59 -1.06
CA PRO A 54 -14.30 -9.73 -1.57
C PRO A 54 -14.19 -9.82 -3.09
N PHE A 55 -14.01 -11.05 -3.58
CA PHE A 55 -14.11 -11.35 -5.00
C PHE A 55 -15.52 -11.06 -5.52
N ASN A 56 -15.60 -10.54 -6.73
CA ASN A 56 -16.85 -10.32 -7.42
C ASN A 56 -16.97 -11.24 -8.66
N GLU A 57 -17.75 -12.29 -8.53
CA GLU A 57 -17.98 -13.28 -9.61
C GLU A 57 -18.58 -12.63 -10.87
N ALA A 58 -19.40 -11.57 -10.73
CA ALA A 58 -19.96 -10.86 -11.87
C ALA A 58 -18.90 -10.10 -12.69
N TRP A 59 -17.72 -9.85 -12.10
CA TRP A 59 -16.55 -9.30 -12.79
C TRP A 59 -15.58 -10.39 -13.27
N GLY A 60 -15.88 -11.66 -13.01
CA GLY A 60 -15.02 -12.81 -13.33
C GLY A 60 -13.86 -12.99 -12.36
N GLU A 61 -13.96 -12.40 -11.16
CA GLU A 61 -12.93 -12.54 -10.14
C GLU A 61 -13.05 -13.87 -9.40
N THR A 62 -11.89 -14.44 -9.07
CA THR A 62 -11.75 -15.72 -8.38
C THR A 62 -10.60 -15.62 -7.38
N ASN A 63 -10.31 -16.72 -6.68
CA ASN A 63 -9.12 -16.84 -5.84
C ASN A 63 -7.76 -16.68 -6.57
N GLN A 64 -7.77 -16.51 -7.90
CA GLN A 64 -6.58 -16.17 -8.70
C GLN A 64 -6.29 -14.66 -8.75
N TYR A 65 -7.22 -13.83 -8.28
CA TYR A 65 -7.05 -12.39 -8.17
C TYR A 65 -6.39 -12.05 -6.86
N GLY A 66 -5.36 -11.21 -6.91
CA GLY A 66 -4.74 -10.60 -5.75
C GLY A 66 -5.08 -9.12 -5.66
N PHE A 67 -5.15 -8.63 -4.42
CA PHE A 67 -5.36 -7.22 -4.13
C PHE A 67 -4.22 -6.72 -3.25
N GLY A 68 -3.29 -5.96 -3.83
CA GLY A 68 -2.20 -5.33 -3.07
C GLY A 68 -2.67 -3.99 -2.53
N GLY A 69 -3.00 -3.92 -1.24
CA GLY A 69 -3.37 -2.66 -0.57
C GLY A 69 -2.15 -1.96 0.04
N THR A 70 -2.19 -0.62 0.12
CA THR A 70 -1.12 0.16 0.78
C THR A 70 -1.55 0.71 2.13
N SER A 71 -2.69 1.39 2.22
CA SER A 71 -3.16 1.99 3.49
C SER A 71 -4.67 2.23 3.48
N PHE A 72 -5.27 2.21 4.68
CA PHE A 72 -6.59 2.81 4.92
C PHE A 72 -6.41 4.31 5.14
N CYS A 73 -7.08 5.11 4.32
CA CYS A 73 -7.09 6.56 4.43
C CYS A 73 -8.45 7.00 4.97
N GLU A 74 -8.50 7.52 6.20
CA GLU A 74 -9.74 8.01 6.81
C GLU A 74 -10.41 9.06 5.91
N THR A 75 -11.72 8.89 5.72
CA THR A 75 -12.56 9.79 4.91
C THR A 75 -13.58 10.53 5.78
N ASP A 76 -14.12 9.85 6.80
CA ASP A 76 -15.02 10.42 7.80
C ASP A 76 -14.88 9.63 9.11
N ALA A 77 -14.41 10.31 10.16
CA ALA A 77 -14.23 9.71 11.49
C ALA A 77 -15.56 9.42 12.20
N GLU A 78 -16.60 10.25 11.99
CA GLU A 78 -17.90 10.07 12.63
C GLU A 78 -18.66 8.90 12.03
N ALA A 79 -18.61 8.77 10.70
CA ALA A 79 -19.17 7.63 9.99
C ALA A 79 -18.29 6.37 10.05
N ALA A 80 -17.08 6.48 10.59
CA ALA A 80 -16.06 5.42 10.60
C ALA A 80 -15.80 4.82 9.21
N THR A 81 -15.62 5.72 8.22
CA THR A 81 -15.37 5.35 6.83
C THR A 81 -13.94 5.68 6.39
N ALA A 82 -13.36 4.82 5.57
CA ALA A 82 -12.05 5.02 4.97
C ALA A 82 -12.05 4.63 3.49
N ALA A 83 -11.13 5.21 2.74
CA ALA A 83 -10.75 4.75 1.41
C ALA A 83 -9.60 3.74 1.53
N LEU A 84 -9.75 2.59 0.88
CA LEU A 84 -8.65 1.65 0.63
C LEU A 84 -8.26 1.76 -0.85
N TYR A 85 -6.99 2.07 -1.11
CA TYR A 85 -6.43 1.99 -2.45
C TYR A 85 -5.71 0.66 -2.64
N TYR A 86 -5.95 0.02 -3.77
CA TYR A 86 -5.44 -1.32 -4.04
C TYR A 86 -5.06 -1.53 -5.50
N LEU A 87 -4.08 -2.40 -5.70
CA LEU A 87 -3.64 -2.94 -6.96
C LEU A 87 -4.35 -4.27 -7.24
N VAL A 88 -4.91 -4.43 -8.43
CA VAL A 88 -5.50 -5.68 -8.91
C VAL A 88 -4.47 -6.45 -9.74
N ASN A 89 -4.17 -7.68 -9.34
CA ASN A 89 -3.29 -8.60 -10.07
C ASN A 89 -3.96 -9.96 -10.30
N VAL A 90 -3.53 -10.69 -11.33
CA VAL A 90 -4.03 -12.04 -11.64
C VAL A 90 -2.89 -12.99 -11.91
N ASN A 91 -2.85 -14.11 -11.18
CA ASN A 91 -1.79 -15.11 -11.29
C ASN A 91 -1.76 -15.82 -12.65
N GLU A 92 -2.92 -16.16 -13.22
CA GLU A 92 -2.99 -16.92 -14.48
C GLU A 92 -2.35 -16.18 -15.65
N THR A 93 -2.44 -14.85 -15.65
CA THR A 93 -1.82 -14.00 -16.69
C THR A 93 -0.51 -13.37 -16.24
N GLY A 94 -0.06 -13.62 -15.00
CA GLY A 94 1.13 -13.01 -14.39
C GLY A 94 1.13 -11.48 -14.41
N GLY A 95 -0.05 -10.85 -14.42
CA GLY A 95 -0.21 -9.47 -14.88
C GLY A 95 -0.92 -8.55 -13.89
N LEU A 96 -0.48 -7.29 -13.87
CA LEU A 96 -1.17 -6.19 -13.20
C LEU A 96 -2.31 -5.69 -14.11
N LEU A 97 -3.55 -5.71 -13.61
CA LEU A 97 -4.73 -5.30 -14.39
C LEU A 97 -5.05 -3.81 -14.22
N GLY A 98 -4.98 -3.33 -12.99
CA GLY A 98 -5.31 -1.95 -12.68
C GLY A 98 -5.17 -1.63 -11.20
N ALA A 99 -5.46 -0.39 -10.84
CA ALA A 99 -5.60 0.05 -9.46
C ALA A 99 -6.99 0.68 -9.23
N GLY A 100 -7.47 0.61 -8.01
CA GLY A 100 -8.81 1.06 -7.64
C GLY A 100 -8.89 1.66 -6.25
N VAL A 101 -10.09 2.14 -5.92
CA VAL A 101 -10.46 2.64 -4.61
C VAL A 101 -11.70 1.89 -4.12
N ALA A 102 -11.70 1.55 -2.85
CA ALA A 102 -12.80 0.88 -2.15
C ALA A 102 -13.24 1.73 -0.97
N LYS A 103 -14.54 1.75 -0.70
CA LYS A 103 -15.09 2.22 0.57
C LYS A 103 -14.96 1.10 1.60
N VAL A 104 -14.38 1.46 2.73
CA VAL A 104 -14.28 0.63 3.92
C VAL A 104 -15.14 1.26 5.00
N GLU A 105 -15.95 0.44 5.67
CA GLU A 105 -16.77 0.82 6.82
C GLU A 105 -16.40 -0.06 8.00
N VAL A 106 -16.33 0.52 9.21
CA VAL A 106 -16.15 -0.28 10.42
C VAL A 106 -17.51 -0.89 10.82
N ILE A 107 -17.68 -2.18 10.58
CA ILE A 107 -18.89 -2.93 10.90
C ILE A 107 -18.52 -3.94 12.00
N ASN A 108 -19.22 -3.89 13.13
CA ASN A 108 -18.92 -4.75 14.29
C ASN A 108 -17.43 -4.72 14.70
N ASN A 109 -16.85 -3.51 14.79
CA ASN A 109 -15.44 -3.26 15.08
C ASN A 109 -14.44 -3.87 14.07
N THR A 110 -14.90 -4.23 12.86
CA THR A 110 -14.06 -4.79 11.80
C THR A 110 -14.11 -3.91 10.55
N PRO A 111 -12.97 -3.42 10.04
CA PRO A 111 -12.92 -2.77 8.73
C PRO A 111 -13.42 -3.72 7.65
N THR A 112 -14.48 -3.32 6.95
CA THR A 112 -15.18 -4.13 5.96
C THR A 112 -15.26 -3.36 4.65
N VAL A 113 -14.77 -3.95 3.55
CA VAL A 113 -14.96 -3.38 2.21
C VAL A 113 -16.42 -3.52 1.80
N THR A 114 -17.14 -2.41 1.68
CA THR A 114 -18.58 -2.42 1.34
C THR A 114 -18.84 -2.05 -0.11
N GLN A 115 -17.92 -1.33 -0.75
CA GLN A 115 -18.05 -0.96 -2.16
C GLN A 115 -16.68 -0.81 -2.82
N ARG A 116 -16.56 -1.31 -4.06
CA ARG A 116 -15.43 -1.03 -4.96
C ARG A 116 -15.90 -0.15 -6.11
N PHE A 117 -15.08 0.84 -6.48
CA PHE A 117 -15.42 1.83 -7.50
C PHE A 117 -14.76 1.51 -8.85
N GLY A 118 -15.40 1.98 -9.93
CA GLY A 118 -15.03 1.68 -11.31
C GLY A 118 -15.79 0.49 -11.89
N ASN A 119 -15.78 0.37 -13.23
CA ASN A 119 -16.66 -0.55 -13.97
C ASN A 119 -16.46 -2.04 -13.62
N LYS A 120 -15.26 -2.41 -13.16
CA LYS A 120 -14.91 -3.76 -12.72
C LYS A 120 -14.25 -3.74 -11.34
N GLY A 121 -14.63 -2.78 -10.50
CA GLY A 121 -13.99 -2.57 -9.21
C GLY A 121 -12.53 -2.11 -9.31
N PHE A 122 -12.15 -1.46 -10.41
CA PHE A 122 -10.93 -0.67 -10.50
C PHE A 122 -11.13 0.39 -11.59
N TRP A 123 -10.31 1.44 -11.55
CA TRP A 123 -10.48 2.61 -12.40
C TRP A 123 -9.22 2.91 -13.23
N TRP A 124 -8.04 2.81 -12.63
CA TRP A 124 -6.77 3.03 -13.30
C TRP A 124 -6.33 1.77 -14.01
N ASN A 125 -6.36 1.76 -15.35
CA ASN A 125 -5.93 0.62 -16.16
C ASN A 125 -4.40 0.55 -16.21
N SER A 126 -3.80 -0.53 -15.71
CA SER A 126 -2.35 -0.66 -15.62
C SER A 126 -1.62 -0.57 -16.97
N ASN A 127 -2.29 -0.73 -18.12
CA ASN A 127 -1.63 -0.59 -19.41
C ASN A 127 -1.51 0.86 -19.90
N THR A 128 -2.36 1.77 -19.39
CA THR A 128 -2.46 3.15 -19.89
C THR A 128 -2.25 4.22 -18.83
N THR A 129 -2.44 3.90 -17.55
CA THR A 129 -2.29 4.85 -16.44
C THR A 129 -1.29 4.36 -15.41
N ALA A 130 -0.78 5.28 -14.60
CA ALA A 130 -0.09 4.89 -13.37
C ALA A 130 -1.04 4.12 -12.44
N LYS A 131 -0.48 3.27 -11.61
CA LYS A 131 -1.20 2.37 -10.69
C LYS A 131 -1.43 3.05 -9.34
N TYR A 132 -2.15 4.17 -9.35
CA TYR A 132 -2.24 5.04 -8.17
C TYR A 132 -2.70 4.30 -6.91
N GLY A 133 -1.91 4.42 -5.84
CA GLY A 133 -2.13 3.77 -4.55
C GLY A 133 -1.49 2.39 -4.41
N ASP A 134 -0.76 1.89 -5.41
CA ASP A 134 -0.02 0.61 -5.30
C ASP A 134 1.29 0.72 -4.50
N GLN A 135 1.93 1.89 -4.51
CA GLN A 135 3.17 2.12 -3.76
C GLN A 135 2.94 2.72 -2.38
N CYS A 136 2.06 3.72 -2.31
CA CYS A 136 1.76 4.45 -1.07
C CYS A 136 0.41 5.18 -1.19
N ALA A 137 -0.31 5.26 -0.08
CA ALA A 137 -1.48 6.13 0.10
C ALA A 137 -1.39 6.81 1.47
N TYR A 138 -1.72 8.10 1.55
CA TYR A 138 -1.57 8.89 2.76
C TYR A 138 -2.69 9.91 2.91
N ARG A 139 -3.45 9.82 4.01
CA ARG A 139 -4.38 10.88 4.42
C ARG A 139 -3.57 11.93 5.19
N ASP A 140 -3.35 13.07 4.57
CA ASP A 140 -2.52 14.13 5.14
C ASP A 140 -3.29 14.91 6.22
N GLU A 141 -2.92 14.73 7.48
CA GLU A 141 -3.50 15.43 8.62
C GLU A 141 -3.33 16.96 8.57
N ARG A 142 -2.44 17.47 7.71
CA ARG A 142 -2.19 18.91 7.53
C ARG A 142 -2.99 19.52 6.38
N SER A 143 -3.80 18.72 5.69
CA SER A 143 -4.71 19.18 4.64
C SER A 143 -6.02 18.39 4.63
N GLU A 144 -6.89 18.68 3.67
CA GLU A 144 -8.13 17.94 3.42
C GLU A 144 -7.93 16.77 2.45
N TYR A 145 -6.70 16.54 1.96
CA TYR A 145 -6.44 15.61 0.86
C TYR A 145 -5.94 14.24 1.31
N ILE A 146 -6.27 13.25 0.49
CA ILE A 146 -5.59 11.97 0.42
C ILE A 146 -4.67 12.03 -0.80
N TYR A 147 -3.41 11.62 -0.60
CA TYR A 147 -2.39 11.54 -1.63
C TYR A 147 -2.07 10.08 -1.94
N ILE A 148 -1.98 9.74 -3.22
CA ILE A 148 -1.75 8.37 -3.68
C ILE A 148 -0.65 8.34 -4.73
N TRP A 149 0.34 7.48 -4.51
CA TRP A 149 1.47 7.28 -5.42
C TRP A 149 1.34 5.93 -6.10
N GLY A 150 1.63 5.93 -7.39
CA GLY A 150 1.54 4.75 -8.23
C GLY A 150 2.74 4.56 -9.13
N GLY A 151 3.14 3.30 -9.34
CA GLY A 151 4.10 2.94 -10.38
C GLY A 151 3.59 3.25 -11.81
N PRO A 152 4.47 3.26 -12.83
CA PRO A 152 4.09 3.60 -14.20
C PRO A 152 3.16 2.55 -14.83
N PRO A 153 2.52 2.83 -15.97
CA PRO A 153 1.85 1.79 -16.74
C PRO A 153 2.78 0.64 -17.14
N ASN A 154 2.24 -0.56 -17.35
CA ASN A 154 2.93 -1.78 -17.77
C ASN A 154 3.70 -1.61 -19.10
N SER A 155 3.25 -0.67 -19.96
CA SER A 155 3.90 -0.36 -21.23
C SER A 155 5.24 0.39 -21.05
N ILE A 156 5.45 1.03 -19.89
CA ILE A 156 6.70 1.71 -19.57
C ILE A 156 7.67 0.68 -18.99
N THR A 157 8.68 0.34 -19.78
CA THR A 157 9.72 -0.62 -19.42
C THR A 157 11.09 0.04 -19.43
N GLY A 158 12.06 -0.61 -18.79
CA GLY A 158 13.44 -0.15 -18.76
C GLY A 158 13.74 0.86 -17.65
N TRP A 159 14.99 0.80 -17.20
CA TRP A 159 15.50 1.66 -16.15
C TRP A 159 15.87 3.06 -16.67
N PRO A 160 15.57 4.16 -15.96
CA PRO A 160 14.86 4.25 -14.67
C PRO A 160 13.33 4.36 -14.79
N HIS A 161 12.78 4.42 -16.01
CA HIS A 161 11.38 4.79 -16.25
C HIS A 161 10.38 3.85 -15.59
N SER A 162 10.68 2.54 -15.54
CA SER A 162 9.85 1.53 -14.88
C SER A 162 9.78 1.67 -13.36
N SER A 163 10.59 2.56 -12.77
CA SER A 163 10.71 2.76 -11.33
C SER A 163 10.33 4.16 -10.88
N TYR A 164 9.75 4.98 -11.76
CA TYR A 164 9.17 6.27 -11.39
C TYR A 164 7.83 6.11 -10.67
N ALA A 165 7.54 7.03 -9.76
CA ALA A 165 6.23 7.13 -9.12
C ALA A 165 5.51 8.42 -9.52
N TYR A 166 4.21 8.30 -9.74
CA TYR A 166 3.33 9.39 -10.13
C TYR A 166 2.28 9.60 -9.05
N LEU A 167 1.83 10.84 -8.90
CA LEU A 167 1.01 11.26 -7.78
C LEU A 167 -0.37 11.72 -8.25
N ALA A 168 -1.40 11.30 -7.52
CA ALA A 168 -2.75 11.84 -7.59
C ALA A 168 -3.22 12.20 -6.19
N ARG A 169 -4.25 13.04 -6.11
CA ARG A 169 -4.90 13.39 -4.84
C ARG A 169 -6.40 13.56 -5.01
N VAL A 170 -7.10 13.50 -3.90
CA VAL A 170 -8.53 13.80 -3.80
C VAL A 170 -8.81 14.35 -2.42
N LYS A 171 -9.85 15.18 -2.25
CA LYS A 171 -10.31 15.50 -0.90
C LYS A 171 -10.84 14.24 -0.23
N ALA A 172 -10.63 14.10 1.07
CA ALA A 172 -11.05 12.92 1.81
C ALA A 172 -12.57 12.69 1.72
N GLU A 173 -13.36 13.76 1.81
CA GLU A 173 -14.83 13.74 1.65
C GLU A 173 -15.29 13.30 0.24
N ASP A 174 -14.46 13.53 -0.77
CA ASP A 174 -14.74 13.26 -2.18
C ASP A 174 -14.08 11.94 -2.67
N ALA A 175 -13.46 11.15 -1.78
CA ALA A 175 -12.61 10.01 -2.17
C ALA A 175 -13.31 8.95 -3.04
N PHE A 176 -14.64 8.93 -3.01
CA PHE A 176 -15.49 7.98 -3.72
C PHE A 176 -16.11 8.56 -5.01
N ASP A 177 -15.90 9.84 -5.31
CA ASP A 177 -16.24 10.44 -6.61
C ASP A 177 -15.00 10.48 -7.51
N LEU A 178 -14.97 9.56 -8.48
CA LEU A 178 -13.83 9.42 -9.39
C LEU A 178 -13.59 10.68 -10.24
N ALA A 179 -14.59 11.56 -10.43
CA ALA A 179 -14.41 12.79 -11.19
C ALA A 179 -13.67 13.90 -10.41
N LYS A 180 -13.44 13.71 -9.10
CA LYS A 180 -12.83 14.70 -8.19
C LYS A 180 -11.33 14.57 -8.04
N TYR A 181 -10.75 13.48 -8.54
CA TYR A 181 -9.31 13.26 -8.42
C TYR A 181 -8.53 14.23 -9.29
N GLU A 182 -7.45 14.75 -8.74
CA GLU A 182 -6.47 15.56 -9.42
C GLU A 182 -5.15 14.80 -9.56
N TYR A 183 -4.46 15.02 -10.67
CA TYR A 183 -3.22 14.36 -11.03
C TYR A 183 -2.10 15.37 -11.11
N PHE A 184 -0.92 15.01 -10.63
CA PHE A 184 0.24 15.89 -10.70
C PHE A 184 0.91 15.80 -12.08
N TRP A 185 0.92 16.90 -12.82
CA TRP A 185 1.52 17.00 -14.17
C TRP A 185 2.96 17.55 -14.15
N GLY A 186 3.63 17.42 -13.00
CA GLY A 186 4.96 17.98 -12.77
C GLY A 186 4.89 19.45 -12.33
N ARG A 187 6.01 19.96 -11.77
CA ARG A 187 6.06 21.31 -11.17
C ARG A 187 5.67 22.45 -12.10
N GLN A 188 5.95 22.29 -13.40
CA GLN A 188 5.66 23.33 -14.39
C GLN A 188 4.16 23.44 -14.71
N GLN A 189 3.40 22.36 -14.53
CA GLN A 189 1.99 22.29 -14.90
C GLN A 189 1.05 22.18 -13.69
N GLY A 190 1.55 21.71 -12.55
CA GLY A 190 0.77 21.57 -11.32
C GLY A 190 -0.27 20.46 -11.38
N TRP A 191 -1.32 20.62 -10.59
CA TRP A 191 -2.45 19.69 -10.48
C TRP A 191 -3.46 19.90 -11.60
N LYS A 192 -4.01 18.82 -12.15
CA LYS A 192 -5.10 18.87 -13.13
C LYS A 192 -6.11 17.76 -12.93
N SER A 193 -7.34 17.97 -13.37
CA SER A 193 -8.37 16.92 -13.41
C SER A 193 -8.15 15.88 -14.50
N GLU A 194 -7.37 16.17 -15.55
CA GLU A 194 -7.04 15.16 -16.55
C GLU A 194 -6.06 14.13 -16.00
N VAL A 195 -6.38 12.85 -16.20
CA VAL A 195 -5.47 11.74 -15.86
C VAL A 195 -4.15 11.92 -16.58
N LEU A 196 -3.04 11.79 -15.84
CA LEU A 196 -1.69 11.91 -16.39
C LEU A 196 -1.47 10.90 -17.53
N THR A 197 -1.00 11.37 -18.68
CA THR A 197 -0.69 10.55 -19.86
C THR A 197 0.78 10.60 -20.28
N LYS A 198 1.60 11.36 -19.56
CA LYS A 198 3.03 11.52 -19.80
C LYS A 198 3.81 10.98 -18.61
N PHE A 199 4.67 9.99 -18.85
CA PHE A 199 5.37 9.22 -17.81
C PHE A 199 6.89 9.37 -17.97
N ASP A 200 7.45 10.42 -17.37
CA ASP A 200 8.89 10.71 -17.42
C ASP A 200 9.36 11.44 -16.15
N ALA A 201 10.66 11.76 -16.08
CA ALA A 201 11.26 12.46 -14.94
C ALA A 201 10.64 13.85 -14.66
N GLY A 202 10.00 14.48 -15.64
CA GLY A 202 9.37 15.79 -15.46
C GLY A 202 8.01 15.72 -14.74
N THR A 203 7.40 14.54 -14.71
CA THR A 203 6.07 14.27 -14.14
C THR A 203 6.14 13.32 -12.93
N ALA A 204 7.24 12.59 -12.77
CA ALA A 204 7.51 11.76 -11.60
C ALA A 204 7.78 12.58 -10.33
N VAL A 205 7.38 12.04 -9.18
CA VAL A 205 7.63 12.63 -7.85
C VAL A 205 8.90 12.04 -7.23
N TRP A 206 9.13 10.74 -7.43
CA TRP A 206 10.33 10.04 -6.98
C TRP A 206 10.60 8.80 -7.84
N TRP A 207 11.68 8.08 -7.53
CA TRP A 207 12.08 6.85 -8.23
C TRP A 207 12.69 5.80 -7.28
N ALA A 208 12.76 4.55 -7.72
CA ALA A 208 13.33 3.40 -6.99
C ALA A 208 12.68 3.07 -5.63
N VAL A 209 11.41 3.45 -5.47
CA VAL A 209 10.62 3.14 -4.29
C VAL A 209 9.79 1.90 -4.60
N GLY A 210 9.89 0.88 -3.75
CA GLY A 210 8.96 -0.25 -3.75
C GLY A 210 7.61 0.16 -3.14
N GLN A 211 7.05 -0.68 -2.28
CA GLN A 211 6.01 -0.23 -1.35
C GLN A 211 6.68 0.61 -0.24
N GLY A 212 6.04 1.72 0.12
CA GLY A 212 6.50 2.62 1.18
C GLY A 212 5.34 3.34 1.85
N GLN A 213 5.68 4.23 2.78
CA GLN A 213 4.70 5.03 3.51
C GLN A 213 5.24 6.42 3.78
N VAL A 214 4.37 7.41 3.61
CA VAL A 214 4.64 8.82 3.93
C VAL A 214 3.91 9.19 5.22
N ALA A 215 4.55 10.03 6.04
CA ALA A 215 3.93 10.68 7.19
C ALA A 215 4.60 12.03 7.44
N TRP A 216 3.89 12.96 8.07
CA TRP A 216 4.52 14.15 8.64
C TRP A 216 5.35 13.79 9.86
N ASN A 217 6.53 14.40 9.98
CA ASN A 217 7.37 14.28 11.15
C ASN A 217 7.37 15.59 11.94
N GLU A 218 6.86 15.54 13.17
CA GLU A 218 6.77 16.73 14.02
C GLU A 218 8.12 17.26 14.51
N TYR A 219 9.16 16.42 14.62
CA TYR A 219 10.47 16.86 15.06
C TYR A 219 11.19 17.71 13.99
N TYR A 220 11.19 17.23 12.74
CA TYR A 220 11.85 17.90 11.61
C TYR A 220 10.94 18.88 10.86
N GLN A 221 9.63 18.88 11.13
CA GLN A 221 8.64 19.69 10.42
C GLN A 221 8.72 19.48 8.90
N CYS A 222 8.70 18.22 8.48
CA CYS A 222 8.71 17.82 7.08
C CYS A 222 8.02 16.47 6.89
N TYR A 223 7.68 16.14 5.65
CA TYR A 223 7.22 14.79 5.31
C TYR A 223 8.42 13.84 5.23
N VAL A 224 8.26 12.65 5.79
CA VAL A 224 9.23 11.56 5.71
C VAL A 224 8.59 10.42 4.92
N LEU A 225 9.24 10.02 3.83
CA LEU A 225 8.97 8.78 3.11
C LEU A 225 9.89 7.71 3.66
N VAL A 226 9.29 6.62 4.14
CA VAL A 226 9.94 5.36 4.44
C VAL A 226 9.73 4.44 3.28
N HIS A 227 10.80 3.80 2.81
CA HIS A 227 10.67 2.73 1.84
C HIS A 227 11.82 1.74 1.90
N LEU A 228 11.60 0.57 1.31
CA LEU A 228 12.69 -0.31 0.90
C LEU A 228 13.00 -0.09 -0.58
N SER A 229 14.21 -0.45 -0.97
CA SER A 229 14.67 -0.41 -2.34
C SER A 229 13.82 -1.32 -3.23
N ALA A 230 13.46 -0.83 -4.42
CA ALA A 230 12.81 -1.63 -5.46
C ALA A 230 13.71 -2.79 -5.97
N PHE A 231 14.97 -2.84 -5.56
CA PHE A 231 15.94 -3.86 -5.96
C PHE A 231 16.12 -5.00 -4.94
N GLY A 232 15.42 -4.96 -3.80
CA GLY A 232 15.45 -6.05 -2.82
C GLY A 232 16.80 -6.19 -2.10
N ASP A 233 17.52 -5.09 -1.88
CA ASP A 233 18.81 -5.07 -1.17
C ASP A 233 18.71 -5.17 0.36
N GLY A 234 17.49 -5.24 0.89
CA GLY A 234 17.19 -5.31 2.33
C GLY A 234 17.44 -4.04 3.12
N ALA A 235 17.74 -2.92 2.45
CA ALA A 235 17.96 -1.64 3.10
C ALA A 235 16.68 -0.82 3.24
N VAL A 236 16.53 -0.22 4.42
CA VAL A 236 15.47 0.73 4.77
C VAL A 236 16.02 2.14 4.55
N TYR A 237 15.31 2.90 3.72
CA TYR A 237 15.68 4.25 3.32
C TYR A 237 14.65 5.27 3.77
N LEU A 238 15.15 6.47 4.09
CA LEU A 238 14.35 7.66 4.32
C LEU A 238 14.60 8.69 3.22
N ARG A 239 13.52 9.34 2.78
CA ARG A 239 13.56 10.62 2.05
C ARG A 239 12.72 11.64 2.78
N THR A 240 13.07 12.92 2.63
CA THR A 240 12.29 14.02 3.22
C THR A 240 11.86 15.02 2.16
N ALA A 241 10.74 15.70 2.40
CA ALA A 241 10.28 16.81 1.57
C ALA A 241 9.41 17.79 2.37
N GLN A 242 9.39 19.05 1.93
CA GLN A 242 8.50 20.08 2.49
C GLN A 242 7.09 20.06 1.87
N ALA A 243 6.93 19.38 0.74
CA ALA A 243 5.66 19.19 0.05
C ALA A 243 5.60 17.76 -0.49
N LEU A 244 4.40 17.18 -0.59
CA LEU A 244 4.20 15.79 -0.99
C LEU A 244 4.55 15.53 -2.46
N GLU A 245 4.47 16.55 -3.32
CA GLU A 245 5.01 16.57 -4.68
C GLU A 245 6.54 16.75 -4.74
N GLY A 246 7.21 16.88 -3.59
CA GLY A 246 8.66 17.07 -3.44
C GLY A 246 9.14 18.54 -3.56
N PRO A 247 10.44 18.77 -3.81
CA PRO A 247 11.42 17.76 -4.19
C PRO A 247 11.77 16.90 -2.99
N TRP A 248 11.83 15.60 -3.20
CA TRP A 248 12.28 14.65 -2.19
C TRP A 248 13.81 14.61 -2.16
N THR A 249 14.39 14.53 -0.96
CA THR A 249 15.84 14.37 -0.80
C THR A 249 16.31 13.03 -1.38
N PRO A 250 17.62 12.87 -1.64
CA PRO A 250 18.22 11.55 -1.85
C PRO A 250 17.99 10.61 -0.66
N ASP A 251 18.19 9.32 -0.91
CA ASP A 251 18.07 8.27 0.08
C ASP A 251 19.08 8.42 1.23
N VAL A 252 18.58 8.29 2.45
CA VAL A 252 19.39 8.06 3.65
C VAL A 252 19.09 6.66 4.16
N GLN A 253 20.07 5.77 4.07
CA GLN A 253 19.95 4.42 4.64
C GLN A 253 19.99 4.52 6.17
N VAL A 254 18.96 4.00 6.83
CA VAL A 254 18.88 3.98 8.30
C VAL A 254 19.04 2.59 8.89
N TYR A 255 18.80 1.55 8.09
CA TYR A 255 18.95 0.16 8.50
C TYR A 255 19.15 -0.75 7.29
N LYS A 256 19.70 -1.94 7.51
CA LYS A 256 19.73 -3.01 6.54
C LYS A 256 19.54 -4.35 7.25
N SER A 257 18.59 -5.14 6.78
CA SER A 257 18.40 -6.52 7.23
C SER A 257 19.09 -7.48 6.25
N GLU A 258 19.55 -8.61 6.78
CA GLU A 258 20.05 -9.72 5.96
C GLU A 258 18.88 -10.63 5.61
N PRO A 259 18.67 -10.98 4.32
CA PRO A 259 17.55 -11.83 3.93
C PRO A 259 17.62 -13.21 4.59
N ILE A 260 16.54 -13.61 5.27
CA ILE A 260 16.40 -14.93 5.87
C ILE A 260 16.27 -15.97 4.75
N ASP A 261 17.11 -17.00 4.78
CA ASP A 261 17.13 -18.12 3.82
C ASP A 261 17.23 -17.68 2.34
N GLY A 262 17.88 -16.55 2.08
CA GLY A 262 17.96 -15.98 0.73
C GLY A 262 16.63 -15.44 0.19
N GLY A 263 15.66 -15.20 1.09
CA GLY A 263 14.36 -14.65 0.79
C GLY A 263 14.39 -13.16 0.39
N LEU A 264 13.22 -12.52 0.43
CA LEU A 264 13.06 -11.10 0.11
C LEU A 264 12.81 -10.29 1.38
N VAL A 265 13.36 -9.07 1.41
CA VAL A 265 13.06 -8.06 2.42
C VAL A 265 12.30 -6.92 1.73
N TYR A 266 11.07 -6.63 2.16
CA TYR A 266 10.16 -5.74 1.43
C TYR A 266 9.05 -5.15 2.32
N ALA A 267 8.18 -4.30 1.73
CA ALA A 267 7.00 -3.72 2.37
C ALA A 267 7.28 -2.96 3.68
N GLY A 268 8.18 -1.97 3.59
CA GLY A 268 8.51 -1.10 4.73
C GLY A 268 7.40 -0.11 5.02
N VAL A 269 6.92 -0.12 6.25
CA VAL A 269 5.87 0.76 6.75
C VAL A 269 6.32 1.42 8.04
N GLN A 270 5.93 2.67 8.25
CA GLN A 270 6.17 3.43 9.47
C GLN A 270 4.93 3.51 10.35
N HIS A 271 5.16 3.56 11.66
CA HIS A 271 4.14 3.61 12.68
C HIS A 271 4.24 4.92 13.46
N PRO A 272 3.95 6.08 12.84
CA PRO A 272 4.17 7.39 13.45
C PRO A 272 3.36 7.60 14.74
N TYR A 273 2.25 6.89 14.90
CA TYR A 273 1.41 6.92 16.10
C TYR A 273 2.07 6.29 17.34
N LEU A 274 3.15 5.51 17.20
CA LEU A 274 3.90 4.95 18.33
C LEU A 274 4.87 5.97 18.97
N ASP A 275 5.20 7.05 18.26
CA ASP A 275 5.88 8.22 18.84
C ASP A 275 5.42 9.52 18.16
N PRO A 276 4.33 10.13 18.64
CA PRO A 276 3.80 11.37 18.07
C PRO A 276 4.74 12.58 18.19
N THR A 277 5.82 12.51 18.98
CA THR A 277 6.81 13.60 19.05
C THR A 277 7.66 13.67 17.78
N GLY A 278 7.71 12.58 17.00
CA GLY A 278 8.53 12.45 15.82
C GLY A 278 10.03 12.33 16.10
N GLN A 279 10.48 12.26 17.36
CA GLN A 279 11.90 12.10 17.72
C GLN A 279 12.42 10.70 17.41
N THR A 280 11.52 9.72 17.40
CA THR A 280 11.82 8.36 16.97
C THR A 280 10.87 7.92 15.87
N LEU A 281 11.35 6.98 15.05
CA LEU A 281 10.59 6.38 13.97
C LEU A 281 10.56 4.87 14.20
N VAL A 282 9.37 4.33 14.43
CA VAL A 282 9.15 2.88 14.50
C VAL A 282 8.72 2.40 13.12
N LEU A 283 9.39 1.38 12.61
CA LEU A 283 9.14 0.83 11.28
C LEU A 283 9.02 -0.68 11.36
N SER A 284 8.14 -1.26 10.53
CA SER A 284 8.12 -2.70 10.30
C SER A 284 8.31 -3.02 8.83
N PHE A 285 8.85 -4.18 8.54
CA PHE A 285 9.02 -4.69 7.19
C PHE A 285 9.01 -6.22 7.20
N THR A 286 8.73 -6.79 6.04
CA THR A 286 8.73 -8.24 5.87
C THR A 286 10.14 -8.71 5.51
N ASN A 287 10.66 -9.72 6.22
CA ASN A 287 11.85 -10.48 5.85
C ASN A 287 11.45 -11.95 5.70
N ASN A 288 11.32 -12.41 4.45
CA ASN A 288 10.73 -13.69 4.10
C ASN A 288 9.29 -13.84 4.68
N ASN A 289 9.07 -14.74 5.65
CA ASN A 289 7.78 -14.92 6.34
C ASN A 289 7.79 -14.35 7.77
N HIS A 290 8.76 -13.48 8.09
CA HIS A 290 8.89 -12.84 9.39
C HIS A 290 8.63 -11.34 9.27
N ILE A 291 7.96 -10.77 10.26
CA ILE A 291 7.87 -9.32 10.42
C ILE A 291 8.99 -8.88 11.36
N GLU A 292 9.85 -7.99 10.88
CA GLU A 292 10.86 -7.33 11.70
C GLU A 292 10.41 -5.91 12.02
N VAL A 293 10.76 -5.44 13.21
CA VAL A 293 10.46 -4.08 13.68
C VAL A 293 11.75 -3.43 14.16
N ILE A 294 11.99 -2.20 13.73
CA ILE A 294 13.10 -1.37 14.20
C ILE A 294 12.58 -0.05 14.76
N LYS A 295 13.31 0.50 15.72
CA LYS A 295 13.09 1.86 16.23
C LYS A 295 14.34 2.68 16.01
N VAL A 296 14.24 3.72 15.20
CA VAL A 296 15.33 4.65 14.88
C VAL A 296 15.13 5.91 15.70
N ALA A 297 16.17 6.38 16.40
CA ALA A 297 16.16 7.68 17.06
C ALA A 297 16.84 8.71 16.15
N PHE A 298 16.20 9.86 15.98
CA PHE A 298 16.78 10.97 15.26
C PHE A 298 17.75 11.74 16.17
N ALA A 299 18.88 12.18 15.59
CA ALA A 299 19.92 12.94 16.28
C ALA A 299 19.79 14.44 15.98
#